data_AF-A0A1B2A9W0-F1
#
_entry.id   AF-A0A1B2A9W0-F1
#
_cell.length_a   1.000
_cell.length_b   1.000
_cell.length_c   1.000
_cell.angle_alpha   90.00
_cell.angle_beta   90.00
_cell.angle_gamma   90.00
#
_symmetry.space_group_name_H-M   'P 1'
#
loop_
_entity.id
_entity.type
_entity.pdbx_description
1 polymer ?
#
loop_
_entity_poly.entity_id
_entity_poly.type
_entity_poly.pdbx_seq_one_letter_code
_entity_poly.pdbx_strand_id
1 'polypeptide(L)'
;MLGETDCLLTGTGWASDLEHDARAWAKARGVPAIALLDHWTNYRSRFRRGGVEILPDEIWVTDPAALEIARAEFPELPVRLQRNDYHLAQVKAAGPTPPDGDLLFIGEPARSGWGLDVPGEIQALDYLVASARDVGIPESTRLRIRPHPADEPGKYDDWIASHPVAALDEAPDLSTALSRARYVAGLNSAALAIALDAGRTTISALPPNAPPCVLPLSRLIHLREAAAGSSPAFP
;
A
#
# COMPACT_ATOMS: atom_id res chain seq x y z
N MET A 1 -10.61 -11.75 -28.83
CA MET A 1 -10.97 -10.80 -29.91
C MET A 1 -12.01 -9.87 -29.29
N LEU A 2 -11.63 -8.65 -28.92
CA LEU A 2 -12.58 -7.65 -28.42
C LEU A 2 -13.34 -7.13 -29.66
N GLY A 3 -14.67 -7.32 -29.70
CA GLY A 3 -15.55 -6.87 -30.78
C GLY A 3 -15.69 -5.34 -30.81
N GLU A 4 -16.79 -4.81 -31.37
CA GLU A 4 -17.16 -3.38 -31.31
C GLU A 4 -17.09 -2.91 -29.84
N THR A 5 -15.98 -2.27 -29.48
CA THR A 5 -15.66 -1.85 -28.11
C THR A 5 -15.71 -0.34 -28.11
N ASP A 6 -16.69 0.23 -27.40
CA ASP A 6 -16.89 1.68 -27.36
C ASP A 6 -15.78 2.40 -26.57
N CYS A 7 -15.16 1.70 -25.62
CA CYS A 7 -14.07 2.21 -24.80
C CYS A 7 -13.30 1.07 -24.11
N LEU A 8 -11.99 1.25 -23.92
CA LEU A 8 -11.12 0.40 -23.13
C LEU A 8 -10.87 1.03 -21.76
N LEU A 9 -11.14 0.29 -20.67
CA LEU A 9 -10.71 0.66 -19.31
C LEU A 9 -9.58 -0.29 -18.85
N THR A 10 -8.48 0.26 -18.37
CA THR A 10 -7.31 -0.50 -17.88
C THR A 10 -6.87 -0.07 -16.50
N GLY A 11 -6.27 -0.99 -15.75
CA GLY A 11 -5.37 -0.64 -14.65
C GLY A 11 -4.01 -0.14 -15.16
N THR A 12 -3.07 -0.02 -14.24
CA THR A 12 -1.69 0.42 -14.53
C THR A 12 -0.65 -0.48 -13.90
N GLY A 13 -1.00 -1.77 -13.74
CA GLY A 13 -0.15 -2.81 -13.21
C GLY A 13 1.18 -2.93 -13.96
N TRP A 14 2.18 -3.41 -13.24
CA TRP A 14 3.55 -3.57 -13.74
C TRP A 14 3.98 -5.03 -13.84
N ALA A 15 3.23 -5.95 -13.23
CA ALA A 15 3.53 -7.39 -13.22
C ALA A 15 3.40 -8.04 -14.60
N SER A 16 2.75 -7.37 -15.57
CA SER A 16 2.67 -7.82 -16.95
C SER A 16 2.60 -6.63 -17.92
N ASP A 17 2.68 -6.93 -19.21
CA ASP A 17 2.49 -5.95 -20.29
C ASP A 17 1.03 -5.85 -20.75
N LEU A 18 0.12 -6.66 -20.18
CA LEU A 18 -1.28 -6.76 -20.62
C LEU A 18 -1.97 -5.40 -20.74
N GLU A 19 -1.87 -4.55 -19.72
CA GLU A 19 -2.53 -3.24 -19.71
C GLU A 19 -1.87 -2.27 -20.71
N HIS A 20 -0.55 -2.37 -20.89
CA HIS A 20 0.19 -1.55 -21.85
C HIS A 20 -0.16 -1.95 -23.29
N ASP A 21 -0.15 -3.24 -23.60
CA ASP A 21 -0.49 -3.80 -24.90
C ASP A 21 -1.95 -3.51 -25.26
N ALA A 22 -2.87 -3.60 -24.30
CA ALA A 22 -4.26 -3.24 -24.50
C ALA A 22 -4.42 -1.76 -24.90
N ARG A 23 -3.71 -0.84 -24.24
CA ARG A 23 -3.73 0.59 -24.62
C ARG A 23 -3.09 0.81 -26.00
N ALA A 24 -2.00 0.12 -26.32
CA ALA A 24 -1.38 0.21 -27.64
C ALA A 24 -2.33 -0.28 -28.75
N TRP A 25 -3.05 -1.38 -28.50
CA TRP A 25 -4.07 -1.91 -29.38
C TRP A 25 -5.23 -0.92 -29.59
N ALA A 26 -5.71 -0.28 -28.51
CA ALA A 26 -6.80 0.69 -28.55
C ALA A 26 -6.40 1.93 -29.36
N LYS A 27 -5.20 2.48 -29.09
CA LYS A 27 -4.61 3.59 -29.85
C LYS A 27 -4.50 3.28 -31.35
N ALA A 28 -4.05 2.08 -31.70
CA ALA A 28 -3.93 1.66 -33.11
C ALA A 28 -5.28 1.54 -33.85
N ARG A 29 -6.39 1.45 -33.12
CA ARG A 29 -7.75 1.28 -33.66
C ARG A 29 -8.66 2.48 -33.45
N GLY A 30 -8.15 3.55 -32.82
CA GLY A 30 -8.97 4.71 -32.46
C GLY A 30 -10.06 4.40 -31.44
N VAL A 31 -9.88 3.36 -30.61
CA VAL A 31 -10.78 3.06 -29.50
C VAL A 31 -10.38 3.93 -28.30
N PRO A 32 -11.29 4.75 -27.72
CA PRO A 32 -10.99 5.55 -26.55
C PRO A 32 -10.50 4.70 -25.37
N ALA A 33 -9.40 5.09 -24.74
CA ALA A 33 -8.78 4.38 -23.62
C ALA A 33 -8.80 5.22 -22.33
N ILE A 34 -9.17 4.58 -21.23
CA ILE A 34 -9.16 5.12 -19.87
C ILE A 34 -8.20 4.29 -19.03
N ALA A 35 -7.36 4.93 -18.22
CA ALA A 35 -6.53 4.25 -17.24
C ALA A 35 -6.87 4.66 -15.81
N LEU A 36 -7.09 3.67 -14.95
CA LEU A 36 -7.26 3.85 -13.52
C LEU A 36 -5.89 3.76 -12.83
N LEU A 37 -5.50 4.83 -12.14
CA LEU A 37 -4.35 4.85 -11.25
C LEU A 37 -4.81 4.49 -9.83
N ASP A 38 -4.25 3.41 -9.31
CA ASP A 38 -4.67 2.75 -8.06
C ASP A 38 -3.74 3.03 -6.86
N HIS A 39 -2.69 3.83 -7.07
CA HIS A 39 -1.67 4.14 -6.07
C HIS A 39 -0.97 5.46 -6.43
N TRP A 40 -0.38 6.16 -5.45
CA TRP A 40 0.14 7.54 -5.52
C TRP A 40 1.56 7.74 -6.07
N THR A 41 2.12 6.75 -6.79
CA THR A 41 3.52 6.84 -7.25
C THR A 41 3.69 6.44 -8.70
N ASN A 42 4.74 6.97 -9.33
CA ASN A 42 5.26 6.52 -10.62
C ASN A 42 4.28 6.70 -11.79
N TYR A 43 3.43 7.74 -11.83
CA TYR A 43 2.30 7.70 -12.77
C TYR A 43 2.73 7.64 -14.23
N ARG A 44 3.65 8.51 -14.67
CA ARG A 44 4.07 8.56 -16.07
C ARG A 44 4.92 7.35 -16.45
N SER A 45 5.70 6.81 -15.53
CA SER A 45 6.48 5.59 -15.79
C SER A 45 5.59 4.33 -15.88
N ARG A 46 4.40 4.30 -15.25
CA ARG A 46 3.44 3.19 -15.44
C ARG A 46 2.98 3.02 -16.89
N PHE A 47 2.98 4.11 -17.67
CA PHE A 47 2.61 4.10 -19.08
C PHE A 47 3.76 3.75 -20.04
N ARG A 48 4.95 3.41 -19.51
CA ARG A 48 6.13 3.09 -20.32
C ARG A 48 6.48 1.60 -20.27
N ARG A 49 6.82 1.03 -21.44
CA ARG A 49 7.41 -0.31 -21.62
C ARG A 49 8.43 -0.28 -22.74
N GLY A 50 9.62 -0.86 -22.53
CA GLY A 50 10.67 -0.87 -23.55
C GLY A 50 11.05 0.51 -24.08
N GLY A 51 10.94 1.57 -23.28
CA GLY A 51 11.17 2.97 -23.70
C GLY A 51 10.03 3.62 -24.47
N VAL A 52 8.95 2.88 -24.78
CA VAL A 52 7.77 3.38 -25.47
C VAL A 52 6.71 3.81 -24.46
N GLU A 53 6.18 5.02 -24.62
CA GLU A 53 5.10 5.55 -23.80
C GLU A 53 3.76 5.43 -24.53
N ILE A 54 2.77 4.85 -23.84
CA ILE A 54 1.40 4.71 -24.31
C ILE A 54 0.45 5.25 -23.24
N LEU A 55 0.07 6.53 -23.40
CA LEU A 55 -0.89 7.23 -22.56
C LEU A 55 -2.34 6.83 -22.94
N PRO A 56 -3.28 6.86 -21.98
CA PRO A 56 -4.71 6.80 -22.25
C PRO A 56 -5.22 8.15 -22.79
N ASP A 57 -6.48 8.17 -23.24
CA ASP A 57 -7.20 9.40 -23.58
C ASP A 57 -7.75 10.10 -22.33
N GLU A 58 -7.96 9.37 -21.22
CA GLU A 58 -8.42 9.91 -19.94
C GLU A 58 -7.84 9.11 -18.76
N ILE A 59 -7.56 9.79 -17.64
CA ILE A 59 -7.07 9.19 -16.40
C ILE A 59 -8.16 9.25 -15.34
N TRP A 60 -8.39 8.12 -14.68
CA TRP A 60 -9.21 8.02 -13.48
C TRP A 60 -8.33 7.82 -12.25
N VAL A 61 -8.67 8.52 -11.18
CA VAL A 61 -8.10 8.37 -9.83
C VAL A 61 -9.24 8.28 -8.83
N THR A 62 -8.96 7.81 -7.61
CA THR A 62 -10.05 7.51 -6.65
C THR A 62 -10.03 8.31 -5.36
N ASP A 63 -9.07 9.23 -5.20
CA ASP A 63 -8.99 10.13 -4.05
C ASP A 63 -8.45 11.51 -4.47
N PRO A 64 -8.71 12.56 -3.67
CA PRO A 64 -8.27 13.92 -3.99
C PRO A 64 -6.75 14.10 -4.09
N ALA A 65 -5.95 13.40 -3.28
CA ALA A 65 -4.50 13.53 -3.36
C ALA A 65 -3.98 12.93 -4.68
N ALA A 66 -4.48 11.77 -5.08
CA ALA A 66 -4.17 11.17 -6.37
C ALA A 66 -4.60 12.06 -7.55
N LEU A 67 -5.72 12.78 -7.43
CA LEU A 67 -6.19 13.74 -8.45
C LEU A 67 -5.18 14.87 -8.68
N GLU A 68 -4.68 15.46 -7.59
CA GLU A 68 -3.71 16.56 -7.69
C GLU A 68 -2.37 16.08 -8.27
N ILE A 69 -1.89 14.89 -7.86
CA ILE A 69 -0.69 14.28 -8.46
C ILE A 69 -0.88 14.04 -9.95
N ALA A 70 -2.03 13.47 -10.35
CA ALA A 70 -2.31 13.16 -11.76
C ALA A 70 -2.41 14.41 -12.63
N ARG A 71 -3.06 15.47 -12.13
CA ARG A 71 -3.16 16.74 -12.86
C ARG A 71 -1.81 17.43 -13.03
N ALA A 72 -0.94 17.33 -12.03
CA ALA A 72 0.40 17.87 -12.11
C ALA A 72 1.28 17.09 -13.11
N GLU A 73 1.13 15.76 -13.16
CA GLU A 73 1.97 14.89 -14.00
C GLU A 73 1.46 14.74 -15.46
N PHE A 74 0.17 14.97 -15.70
CA PHE A 74 -0.48 14.93 -17.02
C PHE A 74 -1.34 16.17 -17.29
N PRO A 75 -0.75 17.37 -17.39
CA PRO A 75 -1.50 18.58 -17.72
C PRO A 75 -2.19 18.51 -19.09
N GLU A 76 -1.77 17.60 -19.97
CA GLU A 76 -2.31 17.37 -21.31
C GLU A 76 -3.51 16.41 -21.35
N LEU A 77 -3.82 15.69 -20.27
CA LEU A 77 -4.89 14.69 -20.23
C LEU A 77 -6.05 15.12 -19.33
N PRO A 78 -7.30 14.78 -19.69
CA PRO A 78 -8.41 14.81 -18.76
C PRO A 78 -8.15 13.86 -17.57
N VAL A 79 -8.29 14.39 -16.35
CA VAL A 79 -8.19 13.60 -15.11
C VAL A 79 -9.51 13.72 -14.34
N ARG A 80 -10.14 12.59 -14.04
CA ARG A 80 -11.41 12.52 -13.30
C ARG A 80 -11.25 11.78 -11.98
N LEU A 81 -11.85 12.37 -10.95
CA LEU A 81 -12.04 11.71 -9.66
C LEU A 81 -13.26 10.78 -9.75
N GLN A 82 -13.03 9.51 -9.44
CA GLN A 82 -14.04 8.48 -9.37
C GLN A 82 -14.24 8.02 -7.93
N ARG A 83 -15.41 7.46 -7.66
CA ARG A 83 -15.72 6.85 -6.36
C ARG A 83 -15.02 5.50 -6.23
N ASN A 84 -14.35 5.27 -5.09
CA ASN A 84 -13.73 3.98 -4.78
C ASN A 84 -14.69 3.04 -4.03
N ASP A 85 -15.57 2.34 -4.75
CA ASP A 85 -16.54 1.44 -4.11
C ASP A 85 -15.88 0.26 -3.37
N TYR A 86 -14.75 -0.23 -3.86
CA TYR A 86 -13.96 -1.26 -3.16
C TYR A 86 -13.48 -0.75 -1.80
N HIS A 87 -12.84 0.42 -1.76
CA HIS A 87 -12.37 1.04 -0.52
C HIS A 87 -13.53 1.24 0.45
N LEU A 88 -14.64 1.82 0.00
CA LEU A 88 -15.81 2.08 0.85
C LEU A 88 -16.41 0.78 1.42
N ALA A 89 -16.46 -0.28 0.60
CA ALA A 89 -16.92 -1.59 1.05
C ALA A 89 -15.97 -2.18 2.10
N GLN A 90 -14.66 -2.08 1.92
CA GLN A 90 -13.67 -2.56 2.89
C GLN A 90 -13.77 -1.79 4.22
N VAL A 91 -13.84 -0.45 4.18
CA VAL A 91 -14.02 0.40 5.36
C VAL A 91 -15.28 0.02 6.13
N LYS A 92 -16.41 -0.12 5.42
CA LYS A 92 -17.69 -0.50 6.02
C LYS A 92 -17.63 -1.91 6.64
N ALA A 93 -17.09 -2.88 5.92
CA ALA A 93 -17.02 -4.28 6.36
C ALA A 93 -16.07 -4.45 7.55
N ALA A 94 -15.02 -3.63 7.64
CA ALA A 94 -14.07 -3.67 8.72
C ALA A 94 -14.70 -3.26 10.07
N GLY A 95 -15.82 -2.54 10.07
CA GLY A 95 -16.58 -2.24 11.28
C GLY A 95 -15.85 -1.34 12.29
N PRO A 96 -16.40 -1.21 13.51
CA PRO A 96 -15.85 -0.35 14.56
C PRO A 96 -14.50 -0.84 15.07
N THR A 97 -13.62 0.08 15.44
CA THR A 97 -12.31 -0.24 15.99
C THR A 97 -12.44 -0.93 17.37
N PRO A 98 -11.90 -2.14 17.55
CA PRO A 98 -11.90 -2.82 18.86
C PRO A 98 -11.02 -2.08 19.88
N PRO A 99 -11.51 -1.82 21.12
CA PRO A 99 -10.72 -1.17 22.16
C PRO A 99 -9.45 -1.95 22.53
N ASP A 100 -9.50 -3.27 22.59
CA ASP A 100 -8.33 -4.10 22.93
C ASP A 100 -7.83 -4.90 21.71
N GLY A 101 -7.90 -4.28 20.53
CA GLY A 101 -7.55 -4.91 19.27
C GLY A 101 -6.05 -5.12 19.06
N ASP A 102 -5.74 -6.05 18.16
CA ASP A 102 -4.39 -6.43 17.78
C ASP A 102 -3.67 -5.29 17.02
N LEU A 103 -2.35 -5.42 16.90
CA LEU A 103 -1.54 -4.73 15.90
C LEU A 103 -1.48 -5.60 14.64
N LEU A 104 -1.93 -5.08 13.50
CA LEU A 104 -1.83 -5.73 12.20
C LEU A 104 -0.71 -5.10 11.38
N PHE A 105 0.34 -5.86 11.06
CA PHE A 105 1.35 -5.47 10.08
C PHE A 105 0.95 -5.95 8.69
N ILE A 106 0.83 -5.02 7.74
CA ILE A 106 0.57 -5.31 6.33
C ILE A 106 1.89 -5.46 5.61
N GLY A 107 2.15 -6.67 5.14
CA GLY A 107 3.38 -6.98 4.42
C GLY A 107 3.43 -6.37 3.03
N GLU A 108 4.63 -6.02 2.60
CA GLU A 108 4.96 -5.49 1.28
C GLU A 108 6.34 -6.01 0.89
N PRO A 109 6.53 -6.57 -0.33
CA PRO A 109 7.80 -7.10 -0.76
C PRO A 109 8.82 -5.97 -0.97
N ALA A 110 9.48 -5.56 0.10
CA ALA A 110 10.56 -4.59 0.07
C ALA A 110 11.76 -5.21 -0.67
N ARG A 111 11.86 -4.95 -1.97
CA ARG A 111 12.93 -5.47 -2.85
C ARG A 111 14.32 -4.90 -2.57
N SER A 112 14.46 -4.10 -1.51
CA SER A 112 15.69 -3.43 -1.12
C SER A 112 15.94 -3.68 0.36
N GLY A 113 17.20 -3.95 0.71
CA GLY A 113 17.68 -4.01 2.09
C GLY A 113 18.03 -2.64 2.67
N TRP A 114 17.74 -1.53 1.98
CA TRP A 114 17.97 -0.16 2.47
C TRP A 114 19.39 0.06 3.04
N GLY A 115 20.39 -0.51 2.38
CA GLY A 115 21.80 -0.41 2.77
C GLY A 115 22.30 -1.49 3.74
N LEU A 116 21.44 -2.43 4.16
CA LEU A 116 21.78 -3.56 5.03
C LEU A 116 21.56 -4.90 4.33
N ASP A 117 22.19 -5.96 4.86
CA ASP A 117 22.05 -7.35 4.40
C ASP A 117 20.88 -8.07 5.09
N VAL A 118 19.77 -7.34 5.28
CA VAL A 118 18.51 -7.84 5.84
C VAL A 118 17.39 -7.33 4.93
N PRO A 119 16.36 -8.12 4.61
CA PRO A 119 15.23 -7.62 3.82
C PRO A 119 14.59 -6.39 4.49
N GLY A 120 14.34 -5.32 3.73
CA GLY A 120 13.84 -4.06 4.31
C GLY A 120 12.56 -4.21 5.12
N GLU A 121 11.66 -5.09 4.69
CA GLU A 121 10.42 -5.35 5.41
C GLU A 121 10.64 -6.00 6.79
N ILE A 122 11.64 -6.87 6.91
CA ILE A 122 12.04 -7.45 8.21
C ILE A 122 12.62 -6.36 9.10
N GLN A 123 13.44 -5.46 8.54
CA GLN A 123 13.91 -4.29 9.30
C GLN A 123 12.76 -3.38 9.77
N ALA A 124 11.70 -3.23 8.96
CA ALA A 124 10.52 -2.47 9.35
C ALA A 124 9.73 -3.15 10.48
N LEU A 125 9.66 -4.49 10.48
CA LEU A 125 9.08 -5.26 11.59
C LEU A 125 9.90 -5.11 12.88
N ASP A 126 11.23 -5.25 12.80
CA ASP A 126 12.13 -5.07 13.95
C ASP A 126 11.98 -3.66 14.53
N TYR A 127 11.99 -2.65 13.66
CA TYR A 127 11.82 -1.26 14.05
C TYR A 127 10.43 -0.99 14.67
N LEU A 128 9.37 -1.59 14.11
CA LEU A 128 8.02 -1.51 14.65
C LEU A 128 7.94 -2.06 16.07
N VAL A 129 8.50 -3.26 16.32
CA VAL A 129 8.48 -3.86 17.66
C VAL A 129 9.29 -3.01 18.65
N ALA A 130 10.48 -2.55 18.25
CA ALA A 130 11.35 -1.75 19.10
C ALA A 130 10.74 -0.40 19.52
N SER A 131 9.96 0.23 18.63
CA SER A 131 9.41 1.57 18.83
C SER A 131 7.87 1.61 19.02
N ALA A 132 7.21 0.45 19.14
CA ALA A 132 5.76 0.36 19.29
C ALA A 132 5.22 1.23 20.45
N ARG A 133 5.94 1.28 21.57
CA ARG A 133 5.56 2.08 22.74
C ARG A 133 5.56 3.59 22.47
N ASP A 134 6.46 4.07 21.60
CA ASP A 134 6.59 5.50 21.28
C ASP A 134 5.33 6.05 20.58
N VAL A 135 4.56 5.17 19.95
CA VAL A 135 3.28 5.48 19.29
C VAL A 135 2.06 4.95 20.07
N GLY A 136 2.25 4.63 21.36
CA GLY A 136 1.16 4.26 22.27
C GLY A 136 0.58 2.87 22.04
N ILE A 137 1.37 1.94 21.48
CA ILE A 137 1.00 0.53 21.38
C ILE A 137 1.49 -0.19 22.66
N PRO A 138 0.59 -0.81 23.45
CA PRO A 138 0.99 -1.57 24.63
C PRO A 138 1.86 -2.78 24.27
N GLU A 139 2.84 -3.11 25.11
CA GLU A 139 3.73 -4.28 24.92
C GLU A 139 2.99 -5.62 24.84
N SER A 140 1.85 -5.72 25.53
CA SER A 140 1.01 -6.92 25.52
C SER A 140 0.15 -7.05 24.26
N THR A 141 0.23 -6.10 23.32
CA THR A 141 -0.57 -6.11 22.09
C THR A 141 -0.08 -7.25 21.20
N ARG A 142 -0.98 -8.17 20.85
CA ARG A 142 -0.68 -9.22 19.89
C ARG A 142 -0.37 -8.61 18.51
N LEU A 143 0.72 -9.06 17.90
CA LEU A 143 1.08 -8.71 16.53
C LEU A 143 0.58 -9.79 15.57
N ARG A 144 -0.15 -9.38 14.54
CA ARG A 144 -0.50 -10.21 13.38
C ARG A 144 0.22 -9.70 12.16
N ILE A 145 0.94 -10.57 11.46
CA ILE A 145 1.61 -10.27 10.20
C ILE A 145 0.73 -10.80 9.08
N ARG A 146 0.27 -9.93 8.18
CA ARG A 146 -0.44 -10.31 6.97
C ARG A 146 0.54 -10.28 5.79
N PRO A 147 1.04 -11.45 5.32
CA PRO A 147 1.97 -11.51 4.19
C PRO A 147 1.41 -10.87 2.93
N HIS A 148 2.29 -10.39 2.07
CA HIS A 148 1.89 -10.01 0.72
C HIS A 148 1.57 -11.27 -0.12
N PRO A 149 0.59 -11.26 -1.04
CA PRO A 149 0.29 -12.43 -1.88
C PRO A 149 1.44 -12.93 -2.76
N ALA A 150 2.47 -12.10 -2.95
CA ALA A 150 3.67 -12.42 -3.73
C ALA A 150 4.84 -12.87 -2.84
N ASP A 151 4.64 -12.96 -1.52
CA ASP A 151 5.65 -13.49 -0.61
C ASP A 151 5.68 -15.00 -0.67
N GLU A 152 6.89 -15.55 -0.58
CA GLU A 152 7.08 -16.99 -0.47
C GLU A 152 6.50 -17.52 0.85
N PRO A 153 5.90 -18.73 0.85
CA PRO A 153 5.50 -19.40 2.08
C PRO A 153 6.68 -19.51 3.07
N GLY A 154 6.40 -19.25 4.35
CA GLY A 154 7.40 -19.37 5.44
C GLY A 154 8.34 -18.18 5.60
N LYS A 155 8.20 -17.12 4.79
CA LYS A 155 9.04 -15.91 4.85
C LYS A 155 9.22 -15.30 6.26
N TYR A 156 8.20 -15.39 7.12
CA TYR A 156 8.21 -14.79 8.46
C TYR A 156 8.44 -15.81 9.58
N ASP A 157 8.63 -17.10 9.28
CA ASP A 157 8.64 -18.17 10.29
C ASP A 157 9.77 -17.96 11.32
N ASP A 158 10.99 -17.71 10.84
CA ASP A 158 12.15 -17.44 11.71
C ASP A 158 11.98 -16.18 12.56
N TRP A 159 11.37 -15.14 11.99
CA TRP A 159 11.10 -13.90 12.70
C TRP A 159 10.02 -14.10 13.77
N ILE A 160 8.96 -14.86 13.47
CA ILE A 160 7.90 -15.18 14.44
C ILE A 160 8.46 -16.06 15.57
N ALA A 161 9.35 -17.00 15.28
CA ALA A 161 9.95 -17.87 16.28
C ALA A 161 10.73 -17.09 17.37
N SER A 162 11.27 -15.91 17.04
CA SER A 162 11.93 -15.02 17.99
C SER A 162 11.00 -14.00 18.68
N HIS A 163 9.72 -13.93 18.28
CA HIS A 163 8.76 -12.95 18.78
C HIS A 163 7.45 -13.62 19.25
N PRO A 164 7.36 -14.08 20.51
CA PRO A 164 6.22 -14.86 21.01
C PRO A 164 4.83 -14.19 20.93
N VAL A 165 4.78 -12.86 20.83
CA VAL A 165 3.53 -12.09 20.69
C VAL A 165 3.07 -11.96 19.22
N ALA A 166 3.87 -12.43 18.28
CA ALA A 166 3.61 -12.36 16.85
C ALA A 166 3.04 -13.68 16.30
N ALA A 167 2.18 -13.56 15.29
CA ALA A 167 1.67 -14.69 14.52
C ALA A 167 1.31 -14.23 13.10
N LEU A 168 1.16 -15.18 12.17
CA LEU A 168 0.55 -14.88 10.88
C LEU A 168 -0.94 -14.53 11.04
N ASP A 169 -1.41 -13.63 10.18
CA ASP A 169 -2.81 -13.30 10.03
C ASP A 169 -3.52 -14.38 9.20
N GLU A 170 -4.51 -15.04 9.80
CA GLU A 170 -5.31 -16.08 9.15
C GLU A 170 -6.63 -15.54 8.57
N ALA A 171 -6.85 -14.22 8.62
CA ALA A 171 -8.08 -13.63 8.11
C ALA A 171 -8.18 -13.80 6.58
N PRO A 172 -9.35 -14.20 6.04
CA PRO A 172 -9.52 -14.47 4.61
C PRO A 172 -9.38 -13.20 3.75
N ASP A 173 -9.71 -12.03 4.30
CA ASP A 173 -9.68 -10.76 3.59
C ASP A 173 -9.21 -9.61 4.50
N LEU A 174 -8.91 -8.46 3.88
CA LEU A 174 -8.42 -7.29 4.58
C LEU A 174 -9.43 -6.77 5.60
N SER A 175 -10.72 -6.69 5.25
CA SER A 175 -11.75 -6.19 6.18
C SER A 175 -11.87 -7.03 7.45
N THR A 176 -11.76 -8.35 7.33
CA THR A 176 -11.76 -9.30 8.46
C THR A 176 -10.47 -9.18 9.27
N ALA A 177 -9.32 -8.94 8.62
CA ALA A 177 -8.08 -8.65 9.32
C ALA A 177 -8.17 -7.35 10.13
N LEU A 178 -8.79 -6.33 9.55
CA LEU A 178 -8.97 -5.01 10.13
C LEU A 178 -10.02 -4.98 11.24
N SER A 179 -11.04 -5.83 11.24
CA SER A 179 -12.08 -5.86 12.29
C SER A 179 -11.55 -6.26 13.66
N ARG A 180 -10.40 -6.95 13.67
CA ARG A 180 -9.67 -7.36 14.87
C ARG A 180 -8.54 -6.41 15.26
N ALA A 181 -8.21 -5.44 14.40
CA ALA A 181 -7.06 -4.57 14.56
C ALA A 181 -7.46 -3.24 15.20
N ARG A 182 -6.76 -2.84 16.26
CA ARG A 182 -6.78 -1.46 16.77
C ARG A 182 -5.72 -0.62 16.08
N TYR A 183 -4.55 -1.23 15.90
CA TYR A 183 -3.37 -0.62 15.29
C TYR A 183 -3.08 -1.31 13.96
N VAL A 184 -2.68 -0.55 12.96
CA VAL A 184 -2.27 -1.08 11.66
C VAL A 184 -0.97 -0.43 11.25
N ALA A 185 0.04 -1.23 10.96
CA ALA A 185 1.34 -0.78 10.51
C ALA A 185 1.66 -1.34 9.13
N GLY A 186 2.48 -0.64 8.35
CA GLY A 186 2.97 -1.14 7.08
C GLY A 186 3.96 -0.17 6.44
N LEU A 187 4.26 -0.40 5.17
CA LEU A 187 5.20 0.40 4.40
C LEU A 187 4.45 1.42 3.54
N ASN A 188 4.25 1.13 2.25
CA ASN A 188 3.60 2.01 1.28
C ASN A 188 2.35 1.35 0.68
N SER A 189 1.65 0.50 1.42
CA SER A 189 0.46 -0.18 0.92
C SER A 189 -0.79 0.72 0.93
N ALA A 190 -1.60 0.65 -0.14
CA ALA A 190 -2.93 1.27 -0.18
C ALA A 190 -3.87 0.72 0.91
N ALA A 191 -3.59 -0.46 1.49
CA ALA A 191 -4.32 -0.99 2.64
C ALA A 191 -4.24 -0.07 3.87
N LEU A 192 -3.17 0.73 3.99
CA LEU A 192 -3.04 1.72 5.07
C LEU A 192 -4.06 2.86 4.93
N ALA A 193 -4.41 3.26 3.71
CA ALA A 193 -5.48 4.23 3.49
C ALA A 193 -6.83 3.69 3.96
N ILE A 194 -7.13 2.42 3.63
CA ILE A 194 -8.35 1.74 4.09
C ILE A 194 -8.37 1.64 5.61
N ALA A 195 -7.27 1.24 6.25
CA ALA A 195 -7.17 1.16 7.71
C ALA A 195 -7.43 2.53 8.37
N LEU A 196 -6.85 3.59 7.81
CA LEU A 196 -6.96 4.94 8.32
C LEU A 196 -8.39 5.49 8.24
N ASP A 197 -9.08 5.25 7.13
CA ASP A 197 -10.47 5.67 6.91
C ASP A 197 -11.47 4.79 7.66
N ALA A 198 -11.07 3.56 7.96
CA ALA A 198 -11.82 2.70 8.86
C ALA A 198 -11.57 3.05 10.35
N GLY A 199 -10.73 4.04 10.66
CA GLY A 199 -10.58 4.55 12.03
C GLY A 199 -9.57 3.78 12.89
N ARG A 200 -8.63 3.05 12.27
CA ARG A 200 -7.52 2.41 12.97
C ARG A 200 -6.40 3.42 13.19
N THR A 201 -5.68 3.27 14.30
CA THR A 201 -4.40 3.98 14.47
C THR A 201 -3.42 3.41 13.46
N THR A 202 -3.12 4.17 12.41
CA THR A 202 -2.37 3.68 11.26
C THR A 202 -0.96 4.27 11.23
N ILE A 203 0.04 3.41 11.05
CA ILE A 203 1.46 3.72 11.21
C ILE A 203 2.26 3.33 9.96
N SER A 204 3.12 4.23 9.49
CA SER A 204 4.23 3.89 8.60
C SER A 204 5.38 3.34 9.44
N ALA A 205 5.68 2.06 9.26
CA ALA A 205 6.77 1.34 9.94
C ALA A 205 8.14 1.53 9.28
N LEU A 206 8.23 2.35 8.21
CA LEU A 206 9.49 2.57 7.49
C LEU A 206 10.55 3.23 8.43
N PRO A 207 11.70 2.56 8.69
CA PRO A 207 12.74 3.04 9.59
C PRO A 207 13.54 4.22 9.00
N PRO A 208 14.39 4.91 9.80
CA PRO A 208 15.16 6.06 9.33
C PRO A 208 16.08 5.80 8.12
N ASN A 209 16.62 4.59 7.97
CA ASN A 209 17.45 4.19 6.83
C ASN A 209 16.65 3.86 5.57
N ALA A 210 15.33 3.71 5.67
CA ALA A 210 14.46 3.49 4.51
C ALA A 210 14.11 4.81 3.80
N PRO A 211 13.83 4.78 2.48
CA PRO A 211 13.23 5.91 1.79
C PRO A 211 11.99 6.45 2.52
N PRO A 212 11.71 7.76 2.44
CA PRO A 212 10.50 8.33 3.04
C PRO A 212 9.23 7.65 2.55
N CYS A 213 8.22 7.61 3.42
CA CYS A 213 6.88 7.16 3.06
C CYS A 213 6.34 8.01 1.91
N VAL A 214 5.77 7.36 0.90
CA VAL A 214 5.25 8.01 -0.31
C VAL A 214 3.74 8.21 -0.27
N LEU A 215 3.07 7.71 0.79
CA LEU A 215 1.63 7.79 0.93
C LEU A 215 1.21 9.21 1.34
N PRO A 216 0.35 9.91 0.57
CA PRO A 216 -0.10 11.27 0.90
C PRO A 216 -1.23 11.26 1.94
N LEU A 217 -1.00 10.60 3.07
CA LEU A 217 -2.00 10.38 4.12
C LEU A 217 -1.67 11.22 5.36
N SER A 218 -2.32 12.38 5.50
CA SER A 218 -1.99 13.35 6.56
C SER A 218 -2.20 12.86 8.00
N ARG A 219 -3.06 11.85 8.21
CA ARG A 219 -3.32 11.25 9.53
C ARG A 219 -2.44 10.01 9.81
N LEU A 220 -1.53 9.66 8.90
CA LEU A 220 -0.61 8.54 9.08
C LEU A 220 0.48 8.90 10.09
N ILE A 221 0.69 8.04 11.08
CA ILE A 221 1.77 8.24 12.05
C ILE A 221 3.07 7.71 11.43
N HIS A 222 4.10 8.54 11.34
CA HIS A 222 5.42 8.12 10.88
C HIS A 222 6.27 7.68 12.07
N LEU A 223 6.51 6.37 12.22
CA LEU A 223 7.24 5.83 13.37
C LEU A 223 8.66 6.40 13.48
N ARG A 224 9.30 6.72 12.35
CA ARG A 224 10.61 7.40 12.28
C ARG A 224 10.64 8.79 12.92
N GLU A 225 9.49 9.46 13.02
CA GLU A 225 9.37 10.79 13.61
C GLU A 225 9.07 10.69 15.11
N ALA A 226 8.26 9.70 15.51
CA ALA A 226 7.94 9.43 16.91
C ALA A 226 9.15 8.95 17.71
N ALA A 227 9.94 8.01 17.17
CA ALA A 227 11.11 7.46 17.87
C ALA A 227 12.34 8.38 17.86
N ALA A 228 12.35 9.45 17.04
CA ALA A 228 13.44 10.43 17.07
C ALA A 228 13.49 11.21 18.40
N GLY A 229 12.42 11.16 19.21
CA GLY A 229 12.41 11.65 20.60
C GLY A 229 12.94 10.64 21.64
N SER A 230 13.17 9.39 21.24
CA SER A 230 13.57 8.25 22.09
C SER A 230 14.54 7.36 21.32
N SER A 231 15.83 7.72 21.27
CA SER A 231 16.84 6.96 20.52
C SER A 231 16.83 5.46 20.85
N PRO A 232 16.55 4.56 19.88
CA PRO A 232 16.91 3.16 20.01
C PRO A 232 18.36 2.98 19.55
N ALA A 233 19.19 2.42 20.43
CA ALA A 233 20.48 1.90 20.02
C ALA A 233 20.23 0.56 19.30
N PHE A 234 20.52 0.51 17.99
CA PHE A 234 20.66 -0.77 17.32
C PHE A 234 21.98 -1.42 17.78
N PRO A 235 22.00 -2.74 18.09
CA PRO A 235 23.23 -3.46 18.38
C PRO A 235 24.18 -3.52 17.19
#